data_AF-A0A7J8EB42-F1
#
_entry.id   AF-A0A7J8EB42-F1
#
_cell.length_a   1.000
_cell.length_b   1.000
_cell.length_c   1.000
_cell.angle_alpha   90.00
_cell.angle_beta   90.00
_cell.angle_gamma   90.00
#
_symmetry.space_group_name_H-M   'P 1'
#
loop_
_entity.id
_entity.type
_entity.pdbx_description
1 polymer ?
#
loop_
_entity_poly.entity_id
_entity_poly.type
_entity_poly.pdbx_seq_one_letter_code
_entity_poly.pdbx_strand_id
1 'polypeptide(L)'
;MMDSSKHDYFEYFDRVHGILMYKDFVKYWDDVEAFEARPDDLVIATYPKSGTTWVSEIIDMIYKEGDVEKCKRDVIFNRIPFLECRKEEVMNADHPNPGSFPEFVEKFMDGQVPYGSWYEHAKSWWELRKNPHVLFLFYEDMKEDIRREVIKLMQFLGRKPSEELVDRIVQHTSFQEMKNNPFTNYTTLPDEVMNQKISPFMRKGITGDWKNHFTVALNDKFDRHYEQQMKGSTLKLRTEI
;
A
#
# COMPACT_ATOMS: atom_id res chain seq x y z
N MET A 1 10.68 14.75 33.36
CA MET A 1 11.57 14.30 32.27
C MET A 1 10.73 14.29 31.01
N MET A 2 11.10 15.07 29.98
CA MET A 2 10.46 14.97 28.67
C MET A 2 10.83 13.63 28.06
N ASP A 3 9.84 12.92 27.55
CA ASP A 3 9.96 11.63 26.87
C ASP A 3 10.86 11.78 25.63
N SER A 4 12.07 11.19 25.68
CA SER A 4 13.05 11.26 24.60
C SER A 4 12.54 10.65 23.30
N SER A 5 11.53 9.76 23.35
CA SER A 5 10.93 9.16 22.15
C SER A 5 10.14 10.16 21.30
N LYS A 6 9.73 11.31 21.87
CA LYS A 6 9.03 12.36 21.12
C LYS A 6 9.97 13.22 20.28
N HIS A 7 11.24 13.34 20.65
CA HIS A 7 12.21 14.10 19.87
C HIS A 7 12.58 13.36 18.58
N ASP A 8 12.78 12.05 18.66
CA ASP A 8 13.15 11.21 17.51
C ASP A 8 12.03 11.16 16.46
N TYR A 9 10.76 11.17 16.86
CA TYR A 9 9.64 11.01 15.91
C TYR A 9 9.48 12.19 14.92
N PHE A 10 9.79 13.43 15.35
CA PHE A 10 9.76 14.62 14.48
C PHE A 10 11.05 14.81 13.67
N GLU A 11 12.07 13.97 13.90
CA GLU A 11 13.25 13.93 13.05
C GLU A 11 12.91 13.35 11.67
N TYR A 12 12.11 12.29 11.64
CA TYR A 12 11.73 11.55 10.43
C TYR A 12 10.46 12.07 9.75
N PHE A 13 9.55 12.66 10.52
CA PHE A 13 8.21 13.03 10.02
C PHE A 13 7.89 14.51 10.23
N ASP A 14 7.17 15.07 9.25
CA ASP A 14 6.56 16.40 9.32
C ASP A 14 5.08 16.31 8.91
N ARG A 15 4.36 17.44 8.91
CA ARG A 15 2.95 17.48 8.53
C ARG A 15 2.74 18.26 7.24
N VAL A 16 1.93 17.69 6.37
CA VAL A 16 1.40 18.37 5.19
C VAL A 16 -0.12 18.31 5.22
N HIS A 17 -0.77 19.46 5.11
CA HIS A 17 -2.24 19.59 5.28
C HIS A 17 -2.79 18.91 6.55
N GLY A 18 -2.00 18.90 7.63
CA GLY A 18 -2.33 18.26 8.89
C GLY A 18 -2.10 16.74 8.94
N ILE A 19 -1.68 16.10 7.85
CA ILE A 19 -1.39 14.66 7.77
C ILE A 19 0.10 14.44 8.03
N LEU A 20 0.44 13.45 8.87
CA LEU A 20 1.83 13.10 9.14
C LEU A 20 2.45 12.42 7.90
N MET A 21 3.65 12.84 7.52
CA MET A 21 4.32 12.42 6.28
C MET A 21 5.84 12.34 6.48
N TYR A 22 6.53 11.58 5.63
CA TYR A 22 8.00 11.57 5.60
C TYR A 22 8.53 12.96 5.28
N LYS A 23 9.49 13.41 6.08
CA LYS A 23 10.05 14.76 5.98
C LYS A 23 10.68 15.05 4.62
N ASP A 24 11.33 14.05 4.02
CA ASP A 24 11.91 14.15 2.68
C ASP A 24 10.84 14.39 1.60
N PHE A 25 9.63 13.82 1.77
CA PHE A 25 8.52 14.08 0.84
C PHE A 25 7.95 15.49 1.04
N VAL A 26 7.83 15.92 2.30
CA VAL A 26 7.32 17.27 2.64
C VAL A 26 8.22 18.36 2.07
N LYS A 27 9.53 18.15 2.02
CA LYS A 27 10.52 19.10 1.49
C LYS A 27 10.24 19.57 0.06
N TYR A 28 9.63 18.72 -0.76
CA TYR A 28 9.33 19.02 -2.17
C TYR A 28 7.82 18.91 -2.46
N TRP A 29 6.98 19.11 -1.45
CA TRP A 29 5.54 18.91 -1.61
C TRP A 29 4.92 19.88 -2.63
N ASP A 30 5.49 21.07 -2.81
CA ASP A 30 5.07 22.02 -3.85
C ASP A 30 5.09 21.39 -5.26
N ASP A 31 6.04 20.48 -5.54
CA ASP A 31 6.11 19.76 -6.82
C ASP A 31 4.93 18.77 -6.98
N VAL A 32 4.48 18.17 -5.86
CA VAL A 32 3.32 17.27 -5.83
C VAL A 32 2.02 18.07 -6.03
N GLU A 33 1.90 19.24 -5.38
CA GLU A 33 0.74 20.12 -5.55
C GLU A 33 0.64 20.70 -6.96
N ALA A 34 1.78 20.97 -7.58
CA ALA A 34 1.86 21.47 -8.95
C ALA A 34 1.82 20.36 -10.02
N PHE A 35 1.66 19.08 -9.63
CA PHE A 35 1.66 17.97 -10.58
C PHE A 35 0.55 18.11 -11.63
N GLU A 36 0.94 18.16 -12.91
CA GLU A 36 0.02 18.18 -14.03
C GLU A 36 -0.30 16.76 -14.51
N ALA A 37 -1.46 16.25 -14.09
CA ALA A 37 -1.97 14.97 -14.57
C ALA A 37 -2.35 15.04 -16.07
N ARG A 38 -2.20 13.92 -16.76
CA ARG A 38 -2.70 13.72 -18.12
C ARG A 38 -4.08 13.06 -18.08
N PRO A 39 -4.94 13.29 -19.10
CA PRO A 39 -6.27 12.68 -19.14
C PRO A 39 -6.29 11.15 -19.14
N ASP A 40 -5.19 10.51 -19.54
CA ASP A 40 -5.02 9.05 -19.61
C ASP A 40 -4.18 8.47 -18.46
N ASP A 41 -3.81 9.30 -17.48
CA ASP A 41 -3.13 8.81 -16.28
C ASP A 41 -4.04 7.90 -15.45
N LEU A 42 -3.45 6.83 -14.91
CA LEU A 42 -4.09 5.92 -13.99
C LEU A 42 -3.42 6.05 -12.61
N VAL A 43 -4.22 6.34 -11.59
CA VAL A 43 -3.75 6.45 -10.21
C VAL A 43 -4.04 5.16 -9.45
N ILE A 44 -3.01 4.61 -8.80
CA ILE A 44 -3.14 3.53 -7.82
C ILE A 44 -2.98 4.14 -6.44
N ALA A 45 -4.10 4.31 -5.72
CA ALA A 45 -4.09 4.89 -4.37
C ALA A 45 -4.32 3.80 -3.31
N THR A 46 -3.46 3.75 -2.30
CA THR A 46 -3.57 2.77 -1.21
C THR A 46 -3.07 3.37 0.08
N TYR A 47 -3.68 3.00 1.21
CA TYR A 47 -3.00 3.16 2.48
C TYR A 47 -1.75 2.26 2.50
N PRO A 48 -0.64 2.68 3.15
CA PRO A 48 0.57 1.86 3.18
C PRO A 48 0.32 0.42 3.59
N LYS A 49 0.98 -0.50 2.87
CA LYS A 49 0.96 -1.95 3.11
C LYS A 49 -0.36 -2.67 2.76
N SER A 50 -1.28 -2.04 2.05
CA SER A 50 -2.53 -2.65 1.57
C SER A 50 -2.42 -3.39 0.21
N GLY A 51 -1.22 -3.80 -0.22
CA GLY A 51 -1.02 -4.57 -1.44
C GLY A 51 -0.74 -3.75 -2.71
N THR A 52 -0.24 -2.52 -2.58
CA THR A 52 0.09 -1.61 -3.70
C THR A 52 0.92 -2.29 -4.78
N THR A 53 2.06 -2.90 -4.43
CA THR A 53 2.94 -3.61 -5.38
C THR A 53 2.22 -4.71 -6.16
N TRP A 54 1.28 -5.41 -5.51
CA TRP A 54 0.56 -6.52 -6.12
C TRP A 54 -0.40 -6.02 -7.21
N VAL A 55 -1.24 -5.04 -6.89
CA VAL A 55 -2.16 -4.44 -7.88
C VAL A 55 -1.40 -3.68 -8.96
N SER A 56 -0.28 -3.04 -8.63
CA SER A 56 0.62 -2.38 -9.59
C SER A 56 1.15 -3.35 -10.65
N GLU A 57 1.63 -4.54 -10.24
CA GLU A 57 2.14 -5.53 -11.21
C GLU A 57 1.01 -6.15 -12.05
N ILE A 58 -0.18 -6.37 -11.47
CA ILE A 58 -1.37 -6.80 -12.22
C ILE A 58 -1.70 -5.77 -13.31
N ILE A 59 -1.72 -4.49 -12.97
CA ILE A 59 -2.02 -3.41 -13.90
C ILE A 59 -0.96 -3.32 -15.00
N ASP A 60 0.36 -3.36 -14.69
CA ASP A 60 1.40 -3.34 -15.73
C ASP A 60 1.25 -4.55 -16.66
N MET A 61 0.99 -5.76 -16.13
CA MET A 61 0.74 -6.94 -16.95
C MET A 61 -0.48 -6.78 -17.87
N ILE A 62 -1.57 -6.14 -17.40
CA ILE A 62 -2.74 -5.83 -18.24
C ILE A 62 -2.34 -4.86 -19.37
N TYR A 63 -1.61 -3.78 -19.05
CA TYR A 63 -1.17 -2.79 -20.04
C TYR A 63 -0.16 -3.35 -21.04
N LYS A 64 0.59 -4.39 -20.67
CA LYS A 64 1.54 -5.10 -21.54
C LYS A 64 0.94 -6.35 -22.17
N GLU A 65 -0.37 -6.57 -22.06
CA GLU A 65 -1.07 -7.71 -22.68
C GLU A 65 -0.47 -9.07 -22.29
N GLY A 66 0.00 -9.18 -21.03
CA GLY A 66 0.59 -10.39 -20.47
C GLY A 66 2.04 -10.64 -20.89
N ASP A 67 2.70 -9.64 -21.48
CA ASP A 67 4.12 -9.69 -21.84
C ASP A 67 5.00 -9.50 -20.58
N VAL A 68 5.47 -10.63 -20.05
CA VAL A 68 6.28 -10.72 -18.83
C VAL A 68 7.62 -10.00 -18.99
N GLU A 69 8.25 -10.07 -20.17
CA GLU A 69 9.54 -9.43 -20.41
C GLU A 69 9.43 -7.92 -20.38
N LYS A 70 8.33 -7.37 -20.93
CA LYS A 70 8.03 -5.94 -20.76
C LYS A 70 7.81 -5.56 -19.31
N CYS A 71 7.22 -6.41 -18.48
CA CYS A 71 7.03 -6.14 -17.05
C CYS A 71 8.35 -6.25 -16.25
N LYS A 72 9.37 -6.88 -16.81
CA LYS A 72 10.74 -6.96 -16.26
C LYS A 72 11.72 -5.94 -16.86
N ARG A 73 11.23 -4.99 -17.67
CA ARG A 73 12.06 -3.94 -18.30
C ARG A 73 12.83 -3.08 -17.30
N ASP A 74 12.28 -2.91 -16.10
CA ASP A 74 12.85 -2.15 -15.00
C ASP A 74 12.15 -2.53 -13.68
N VAL A 75 12.69 -2.07 -12.55
CA VAL A 75 12.10 -2.24 -11.21
C VAL A 75 10.76 -1.52 -11.09
N ILE A 76 9.85 -2.06 -10.27
CA ILE A 76 8.44 -1.62 -10.23
C ILE A 76 8.27 -0.14 -9.92
N PHE A 77 9.09 0.42 -9.03
CA PHE A 77 9.02 1.84 -8.64
C PHE A 77 9.55 2.80 -9.71
N ASN A 78 10.25 2.29 -10.74
CA ASN A 78 10.59 3.06 -11.94
C ASN A 78 9.48 2.93 -13.00
N ARG A 79 8.89 1.74 -13.12
CA ARG A 79 7.79 1.47 -14.06
C ARG A 79 6.49 2.18 -13.67
N ILE A 80 6.22 2.24 -12.37
CA ILE A 80 5.05 2.85 -11.74
C ILE A 80 5.57 3.76 -10.63
N PRO A 81 5.87 5.03 -10.94
CA PRO A 81 6.45 5.98 -9.99
C PRO A 81 5.51 6.27 -8.81
N PHE A 82 6.08 6.45 -7.62
CA PHE A 82 5.36 7.03 -6.48
C PHE A 82 5.31 8.55 -6.65
N LEU A 83 4.11 9.12 -6.61
CA LEU A 83 3.87 10.53 -6.95
C LEU A 83 4.58 11.48 -5.97
N GLU A 84 4.59 11.11 -4.70
CA GLU A 84 5.19 11.83 -3.58
C GLU A 84 6.71 11.65 -3.48
N CYS A 85 7.31 10.79 -4.30
CA CYS A 85 8.73 10.46 -4.24
C CYS A 85 9.49 11.07 -5.41
N ARG A 86 10.50 11.91 -5.12
CA ARG A 86 11.43 12.38 -6.14
C ARG A 86 12.45 11.30 -6.50
N LYS A 87 12.75 11.14 -7.80
CA LYS A 87 13.63 10.09 -8.35
C LYS A 87 15.08 10.09 -7.82
N GLU A 88 15.53 11.18 -7.21
CA GLU A 88 16.90 11.31 -6.66
C GLU A 88 17.01 10.83 -5.20
N GLU A 89 15.88 10.71 -4.49
CA GLU A 89 15.81 10.39 -3.07
C GLU A 89 14.98 9.11 -2.82
N VAL A 90 14.94 8.23 -3.83
CA VAL A 90 14.06 7.06 -3.91
C VAL A 90 14.34 6.14 -2.72
N MET A 91 13.54 6.35 -1.68
CA MET A 91 13.34 5.47 -0.53
C MET A 91 14.34 5.57 0.62
N ASN A 92 14.95 6.73 0.89
CA ASN A 92 15.50 6.98 2.24
C ASN A 92 14.38 7.27 3.26
N ALA A 93 13.35 6.42 3.30
CA ALA A 93 12.29 6.49 4.29
C ALA A 93 12.79 5.80 5.56
N ASP A 94 13.79 6.40 6.20
CA ASP A 94 14.18 5.96 7.54
C ASP A 94 12.96 6.08 8.47
N HIS A 95 12.71 5.02 9.23
CA HIS A 95 11.68 5.02 10.25
C HIS A 95 12.34 5.14 11.62
N PRO A 96 11.74 5.89 12.55
CA PRO A 96 12.10 5.74 13.95
C PRO A 96 11.79 4.31 14.39
N ASN A 97 12.46 3.85 15.45
CA ASN A 97 12.11 2.58 16.06
C ASN A 97 10.60 2.58 16.40
N PRO A 98 9.81 1.62 15.89
CA PRO A 98 8.37 1.59 16.12
C PRO A 98 7.99 1.27 17.57
N GLY A 99 8.96 0.85 18.39
CA GLY A 99 8.73 0.30 19.72
C GLY A 99 8.21 -1.14 19.66
N SER A 100 7.60 -1.59 20.74
CA SER A 100 6.87 -2.84 20.78
C SER A 100 5.62 -2.79 19.89
N PHE A 101 5.12 -3.96 19.48
CA PHE A 101 3.91 -4.04 18.66
C PHE A 101 2.69 -3.32 19.29
N PRO A 102 2.39 -3.44 20.60
CA PRO A 102 1.32 -2.67 21.22
C PRO A 102 1.53 -1.15 21.14
N GLU A 103 2.75 -0.65 21.37
CA GLU A 103 3.06 0.79 21.27
C GLU A 103 2.85 1.32 19.85
N PHE A 104 3.24 0.54 18.84
CA PHE A 104 2.97 0.87 17.44
C PHE A 104 1.46 0.89 17.15
N VAL A 105 0.69 -0.06 17.68
CA VAL A 105 -0.77 -0.13 17.50
C VAL A 105 -1.46 1.10 18.11
N GLU A 106 -0.99 1.63 19.24
CA GLU A 106 -1.50 2.90 19.78
C GLU A 106 -1.27 4.06 18.81
N LYS A 107 -0.04 4.21 18.28
CA LYS A 107 0.28 5.23 17.28
C LYS A 107 -0.60 5.10 16.04
N PHE A 108 -0.84 3.87 15.59
CA PHE A 108 -1.71 3.58 14.45
C PHE A 108 -3.17 3.99 14.71
N MET A 109 -3.74 3.62 15.87
CA MET A 109 -5.12 4.00 16.24
C MET A 109 -5.28 5.52 16.31
N ASP A 110 -4.25 6.23 16.78
CA ASP A 110 -4.26 7.70 16.85
C ASP A 110 -3.93 8.41 15.52
N GLY A 111 -3.67 7.65 14.44
CA GLY A 111 -3.24 8.20 13.15
C GLY A 111 -1.89 8.91 13.21
N GLN A 112 -1.07 8.60 14.21
CA GLN A 112 0.31 9.08 14.38
C GLN A 112 1.29 8.16 13.68
N VAL A 113 1.06 7.93 12.38
CA VAL A 113 1.93 7.18 11.46
C VAL A 113 1.92 7.90 10.10
N PRO A 114 2.92 7.69 9.23
CA PRO A 114 2.93 8.29 7.90
C PRO A 114 1.62 8.01 7.13
N TYR A 115 1.13 9.00 6.40
CA TYR A 115 -0.18 9.06 5.73
C TYR A 115 -1.40 9.17 6.68
N GLY A 116 -1.18 9.28 8.00
CA GLY A 116 -2.20 9.65 8.97
C GLY A 116 -3.17 8.53 9.34
N SER A 117 -4.44 8.88 9.56
CA SER A 117 -5.47 7.95 10.01
C SER A 117 -5.91 7.01 8.89
N TRP A 118 -5.68 5.71 9.08
CA TRP A 118 -6.22 4.67 8.19
C TRP A 118 -7.75 4.74 8.09
N TYR A 119 -8.46 5.05 9.18
CA TYR A 119 -9.91 5.13 9.21
C TYR A 119 -10.44 6.24 8.28
N GLU A 120 -9.84 7.43 8.38
CA GLU A 120 -10.20 8.57 7.53
C GLU A 120 -9.82 8.32 6.07
N HIS A 121 -8.64 7.74 5.84
CA HIS A 121 -8.21 7.35 4.50
C HIS A 121 -9.21 6.37 3.86
N ALA A 122 -9.54 5.28 4.55
CA ALA A 122 -10.44 4.25 4.04
C ALA A 122 -11.87 4.80 3.81
N LYS A 123 -12.42 5.58 4.75
CA LYS A 123 -13.76 6.18 4.60
C LYS A 123 -13.82 7.19 3.46
N SER A 124 -12.79 8.04 3.31
CA SER A 124 -12.75 9.06 2.27
C SER A 124 -12.73 8.41 0.87
N TRP A 125 -11.84 7.44 0.66
CA TRP A 125 -11.77 6.70 -0.61
C TRP A 125 -12.99 5.81 -0.84
N TRP A 126 -13.58 5.27 0.23
CA TRP A 126 -14.85 4.56 0.13
C TRP A 126 -15.92 5.49 -0.44
N GLU A 127 -16.08 6.72 0.05
CA GLU A 127 -17.07 7.63 -0.52
C GLU A 127 -16.77 8.01 -1.98
N LEU A 128 -15.49 8.20 -2.33
CA LEU A 128 -15.06 8.47 -3.71
C LEU A 128 -15.39 7.33 -4.70
N ARG A 129 -15.51 6.07 -4.23
CA ARG A 129 -15.89 4.92 -5.07
C ARG A 129 -17.21 5.10 -5.83
N LYS A 130 -18.07 6.01 -5.38
CA LYS A 130 -19.36 6.31 -6.03
C LYS A 130 -19.14 6.94 -7.41
N ASN A 131 -17.97 7.53 -7.64
CA ASN A 131 -17.54 7.96 -8.95
C ASN A 131 -17.22 6.73 -9.82
N PRO A 132 -17.82 6.59 -11.01
CA PRO A 132 -17.55 5.45 -11.90
C PRO A 132 -16.09 5.36 -12.38
N HIS A 133 -15.31 6.45 -12.26
CA HIS A 133 -13.88 6.48 -12.55
C HIS A 133 -13.00 6.04 -11.37
N VAL A 134 -13.58 5.56 -10.27
CA VAL A 134 -12.86 5.05 -9.10
C VAL A 134 -13.28 3.60 -8.83
N LEU A 135 -12.38 2.66 -9.15
CA LEU A 135 -12.55 1.27 -8.77
C LEU A 135 -12.00 1.04 -7.36
N PHE A 136 -12.88 0.61 -6.44
CA PHE A 136 -12.49 0.22 -5.10
C PHE A 136 -12.29 -1.30 -5.02
N LEU A 137 -11.13 -1.75 -4.53
CA LEU A 137 -10.75 -3.15 -4.37
C LEU A 137 -10.47 -3.48 -2.92
N PHE A 138 -10.66 -4.75 -2.56
CA PHE A 138 -10.28 -5.31 -1.27
C PHE A 138 -9.15 -6.32 -1.47
N TYR A 139 -8.12 -6.23 -0.63
CA TYR A 139 -7.02 -7.20 -0.66
C TYR A 139 -7.55 -8.62 -0.40
N GLU A 140 -8.54 -8.75 0.48
CA GLU A 140 -9.17 -10.02 0.83
C GLU A 140 -9.92 -10.64 -0.35
N ASP A 141 -10.59 -9.83 -1.16
CA ASP A 141 -11.25 -10.29 -2.39
C ASP A 141 -10.22 -10.81 -3.40
N MET A 142 -9.09 -10.12 -3.53
CA MET A 142 -7.98 -10.56 -4.40
C MET A 142 -7.35 -11.86 -3.90
N LYS A 143 -7.28 -12.06 -2.59
CA LYS A 143 -6.77 -13.31 -2.01
C LYS A 143 -7.73 -14.47 -2.18
N GLU A 144 -9.03 -14.23 -2.07
CA GLU A 144 -10.08 -15.23 -2.18
C GLU A 144 -10.30 -15.68 -3.64
N ASP A 145 -10.40 -14.73 -4.57
CA ASP A 145 -10.65 -15.02 -5.98
C ASP A 145 -9.93 -14.03 -6.89
N ILE A 146 -8.62 -14.26 -7.06
CA ILE A 146 -7.78 -13.39 -7.89
C ILE A 146 -8.24 -13.32 -9.36
N ARG A 147 -8.84 -14.39 -9.90
CA ARG A 147 -9.33 -14.40 -11.29
C ARG A 147 -10.47 -13.40 -11.46
N ARG A 148 -11.45 -13.41 -10.56
CA ARG A 148 -12.56 -12.43 -10.56
C ARG A 148 -12.04 -11.00 -10.47
N GLU A 149 -11.09 -10.75 -9.58
CA GLU A 149 -10.56 -9.40 -9.35
C GLU A 149 -9.73 -8.89 -10.53
N VAL A 150 -8.93 -9.75 -11.18
CA VAL A 150 -8.21 -9.41 -12.42
C VAL A 150 -9.18 -9.09 -13.56
N ILE A 151 -10.24 -9.88 -13.75
CA ILE A 151 -11.26 -9.63 -14.77
C ILE A 151 -11.95 -8.28 -14.52
N LYS A 152 -12.30 -7.98 -13.26
CA LYS A 152 -12.89 -6.70 -12.85
C LYS A 152 -11.97 -5.52 -13.17
N LEU A 153 -10.67 -5.64 -12.88
CA LEU A 153 -9.66 -4.64 -13.24
C LEU A 153 -9.56 -4.45 -14.75
N MET A 154 -9.51 -5.52 -15.54
CA MET A 154 -9.45 -5.45 -17.00
C MET A 154 -10.67 -4.72 -17.57
N GLN A 155 -11.87 -5.03 -17.08
CA GLN A 155 -13.11 -4.37 -17.50
C GLN A 155 -13.08 -2.87 -17.17
N PHE A 156 -12.66 -2.50 -15.97
CA PHE A 156 -12.51 -1.09 -15.56
C PHE A 156 -11.51 -0.34 -16.46
N LEU A 157 -10.42 -0.99 -16.85
CA LEU A 157 -9.39 -0.44 -17.75
C LEU A 157 -9.78 -0.51 -19.24
N GLY A 158 -11.01 -0.92 -19.58
CA GLY A 158 -11.47 -1.03 -20.96
C GLY A 158 -10.76 -2.11 -21.79
N ARG A 159 -10.17 -3.12 -21.13
CA ARG A 159 -9.44 -4.23 -21.77
C ARG A 159 -10.32 -5.48 -21.83
N LYS A 160 -10.20 -6.25 -22.92
CA LYS A 160 -10.94 -7.52 -23.09
C LYS A 160 -10.24 -8.65 -22.34
N PRO A 161 -10.92 -9.34 -21.40
CA PRO A 161 -10.35 -10.51 -20.75
C PRO A 161 -10.39 -11.72 -21.69
N SER A 162 -9.24 -12.34 -21.95
CA SER A 162 -9.15 -13.72 -22.46
C SER A 162 -8.66 -14.64 -21.35
N GLU A 163 -9.08 -15.90 -21.36
CA GLU A 163 -8.64 -16.88 -20.35
C GLU A 163 -7.11 -16.96 -20.29
N GLU A 164 -6.44 -17.06 -21.43
CA GLU A 164 -4.98 -17.12 -21.51
C GLU A 164 -4.28 -15.88 -20.93
N LEU A 165 -4.85 -14.68 -21.07
CA LEU A 165 -4.28 -13.47 -20.51
C LEU A 165 -4.50 -13.41 -19.00
N VAL A 166 -5.72 -13.71 -18.54
CA VAL A 166 -6.03 -13.78 -17.10
C VAL A 166 -5.13 -14.78 -16.41
N ASP A 167 -4.94 -15.97 -17.00
CA ASP A 167 -4.12 -17.04 -16.44
C ASP A 167 -2.65 -16.64 -16.31
N ARG A 168 -2.11 -15.96 -17.33
CA ARG A 168 -0.75 -15.42 -17.30
C ARG A 168 -0.58 -14.36 -16.22
N ILE A 169 -1.55 -13.43 -16.10
CA ILE A 169 -1.53 -12.40 -15.06
C ILE A 169 -1.55 -13.05 -13.68
N VAL A 170 -2.49 -13.97 -13.43
CA VAL A 170 -2.66 -14.66 -12.14
C VAL A 170 -1.40 -15.43 -11.74
N GLN A 171 -0.79 -16.16 -12.68
CA GLN A 171 0.44 -16.91 -12.41
C GLN A 171 1.60 -15.97 -12.05
N HIS A 172 1.90 -15.00 -12.92
CA HIS A 172 3.04 -14.09 -12.76
C HIS A 172 2.93 -13.19 -11.52
N THR A 173 1.69 -12.81 -11.15
CA THR A 173 1.42 -11.97 -9.98
C THR A 173 1.11 -12.76 -8.72
N SER A 174 1.33 -14.09 -8.73
CA SER A 174 1.22 -14.86 -7.50
C SER A 174 2.29 -14.41 -6.49
N PHE A 175 1.99 -14.54 -5.19
CA PHE A 175 2.91 -14.10 -4.14
C PHE A 175 4.29 -14.76 -4.26
N GLN A 176 4.34 -16.05 -4.61
CA GLN A 176 5.61 -16.78 -4.73
C GLN A 176 6.43 -16.29 -5.93
N GLU A 177 5.81 -16.03 -7.07
CA GLU A 177 6.50 -15.48 -8.25
C GLU A 177 7.04 -14.07 -7.95
N MET A 178 6.18 -13.18 -7.42
CA MET A 178 6.60 -11.81 -7.10
C MET A 178 7.68 -11.77 -6.00
N LYS A 179 7.63 -12.66 -5.01
CA LYS A 179 8.66 -12.77 -3.96
C LYS A 179 10.04 -13.08 -4.53
N ASN A 180 10.12 -13.91 -5.56
CA ASN A 180 11.38 -14.30 -6.20
C ASN A 180 11.77 -13.38 -7.36
N ASN A 181 10.93 -12.40 -7.71
CA ASN A 181 11.16 -11.50 -8.83
C ASN A 181 11.84 -10.18 -8.37
N PRO A 182 13.12 -9.95 -8.72
CA PRO A 182 13.87 -8.74 -8.32
C PRO A 182 13.25 -7.44 -8.84
N PHE A 183 12.43 -7.50 -9.90
CA PHE A 183 11.74 -6.35 -10.45
C PHE A 183 10.49 -5.94 -9.67
N THR A 184 10.10 -6.71 -8.65
CA THR A 184 8.90 -6.44 -7.82
C THR A 184 9.14 -6.54 -6.31
N ASN A 185 10.17 -7.26 -5.86
CA ASN A 185 10.41 -7.55 -4.44
C ASN A 185 11.32 -6.54 -3.73
N TYR A 186 11.75 -5.48 -4.41
CA TYR A 186 12.60 -4.40 -3.85
C TYR A 186 14.01 -4.84 -3.43
N THR A 187 14.51 -6.03 -3.81
CA THR A 187 15.86 -6.48 -3.42
C THR A 187 17.00 -5.76 -4.15
N THR A 188 16.68 -4.93 -5.13
CA THR A 188 17.65 -4.06 -5.82
C THR A 188 18.01 -2.82 -5.02
N LEU A 189 17.22 -2.48 -3.99
CA LEU A 189 17.53 -1.40 -3.07
C LEU A 189 18.63 -1.82 -2.09
N PRO A 190 19.51 -0.88 -1.70
CA PRO A 190 20.57 -1.16 -0.74
C PRO A 190 20.00 -1.43 0.67
N ASP A 191 20.76 -2.15 1.50
CA ASP A 191 20.33 -2.52 2.87
C ASP A 191 20.11 -1.27 3.75
N GLU A 192 20.82 -0.17 3.48
CA GLU A 192 20.66 1.12 4.15
C GLU A 192 19.30 1.76 3.88
N VAL A 193 18.67 1.44 2.74
CA VAL A 193 17.33 1.90 2.36
C VAL A 193 16.26 0.92 2.83
N MET A 194 16.47 -0.38 2.59
CA MET A 194 15.52 -1.41 2.95
C MET A 194 16.23 -2.71 3.34
N ASN A 195 16.54 -2.84 4.63
CA ASN A 195 17.20 -4.03 5.16
C ASN A 195 16.27 -5.26 5.18
N GLN A 196 16.23 -5.99 4.07
CA GLN A 196 15.38 -7.17 3.91
C GLN A 196 15.85 -8.39 4.71
N LYS A 197 17.05 -8.33 5.33
CA LYS A 197 17.53 -9.37 6.27
C LYS A 197 16.81 -9.28 7.62
N ILE A 198 16.33 -8.10 8.00
CA ILE A 198 15.50 -7.91 9.20
C ILE A 198 14.06 -8.36 8.91
N SER A 199 13.48 -7.85 7.83
CA SER A 199 12.15 -8.27 7.37
C SER A 199 12.05 -8.10 5.85
N PRO A 200 11.78 -9.17 5.08
CA PRO A 200 11.68 -9.05 3.63
C PRO A 200 10.42 -8.26 3.23
N PHE A 201 10.49 -7.51 2.13
CA PHE A 201 9.36 -6.74 1.61
C PHE A 201 8.16 -7.65 1.32
N MET A 202 8.42 -8.76 0.61
CA MET A 202 7.47 -9.83 0.36
C MET A 202 7.43 -10.81 1.54
N ARG A 203 6.83 -10.36 2.65
CA ARG A 203 6.87 -11.03 3.97
C ARG A 203 6.10 -12.36 4.02
N LYS A 204 4.76 -12.28 4.03
CA LYS A 204 3.86 -13.46 4.10
C LYS A 204 2.76 -13.48 3.04
N GLY A 205 2.17 -12.33 2.69
CA GLY A 205 1.14 -12.26 1.63
C GLY A 205 -0.15 -13.01 1.96
N ILE A 206 -0.61 -12.97 3.22
CA ILE A 206 -1.81 -13.68 3.70
C ILE A 206 -2.74 -12.72 4.45
N THR A 207 -4.04 -13.03 4.47
CA THR A 207 -5.02 -12.42 5.38
C THR A 207 -5.01 -13.16 6.72
N GLY A 208 -5.28 -12.46 7.82
CA GLY A 208 -5.40 -13.08 9.16
C GLY A 208 -4.10 -13.16 9.97
N ASP A 209 -2.97 -12.65 9.47
CA ASP A 209 -1.70 -12.70 10.20
C ASP A 209 -1.71 -11.86 11.50
N TRP A 210 -2.68 -10.95 11.65
CA TRP A 210 -2.92 -10.21 12.89
C TRP A 210 -3.11 -11.15 14.10
N LYS A 211 -3.67 -12.34 13.90
CA LYS A 211 -3.88 -13.37 14.94
C LYS A 211 -2.58 -13.87 15.58
N ASN A 212 -1.45 -13.72 14.87
CA ASN A 212 -0.12 -14.10 15.37
C ASN A 212 0.56 -12.98 16.17
N HIS A 213 -0.02 -11.78 16.22
CA HIS A 213 0.62 -10.58 16.79
C HIS A 213 -0.23 -9.94 17.90
N PHE A 214 -1.55 -9.86 17.71
CA PHE A 214 -2.44 -9.26 18.70
C PHE A 214 -2.65 -10.20 19.88
N THR A 215 -2.43 -9.68 21.10
CA THR A 215 -2.95 -10.32 22.31
C THR A 215 -4.46 -10.10 22.39
N VAL A 216 -5.17 -10.95 23.14
CA VAL A 216 -6.63 -10.79 23.36
C VAL A 216 -6.96 -9.38 23.87
N ALA A 217 -6.20 -8.89 24.88
CA ALA A 217 -6.44 -7.57 25.45
C ALA A 217 -6.21 -6.41 24.45
N LEU A 218 -5.18 -6.51 23.60
CA LEU A 218 -4.93 -5.52 22.56
C LEU A 218 -6.00 -5.57 21.46
N ASN A 219 -6.45 -6.78 21.09
CA ASN A 219 -7.53 -6.96 20.13
C ASN A 219 -8.84 -6.34 20.64
N ASP A 220 -9.24 -6.62 21.87
CA ASP A 220 -10.46 -6.04 22.47
C ASP A 220 -10.41 -4.51 22.53
N LYS A 221 -9.22 -3.94 22.76
CA LYS A 221 -9.02 -2.49 22.73
C LYS A 221 -9.16 -1.95 21.31
N PHE A 222 -8.51 -2.58 20.35
CA PHE A 222 -8.55 -2.19 18.95
C PHE A 222 -9.97 -2.28 18.38
N ASP A 223 -10.70 -3.36 18.64
CA ASP A 223 -12.05 -3.58 18.13
C ASP A 223 -13.02 -2.50 18.65
N ARG A 224 -12.98 -2.17 19.94
CA ARG A 224 -13.78 -1.06 20.51
C ARG A 224 -13.46 0.28 19.85
N HIS A 225 -12.17 0.56 19.60
CA HIS A 225 -11.76 1.78 18.92
C HIS A 225 -12.23 1.78 17.46
N TYR A 226 -12.04 0.68 16.74
CA TYR A 226 -12.46 0.50 15.35
C TYR A 226 -13.97 0.70 15.18
N GLU A 227 -14.79 0.10 16.05
CA GLU A 227 -16.25 0.27 16.03
C GLU A 227 -16.65 1.74 16.18
N GLN A 228 -15.95 2.50 17.01
CA GLN A 228 -16.20 3.94 17.18
C GLN A 228 -15.81 4.72 15.93
N GLN A 229 -14.62 4.48 15.36
CA GLN A 229 -14.11 5.20 14.19
C GLN A 229 -14.91 4.91 12.91
N MET A 230 -15.39 3.67 12.78
CA MET A 230 -16.10 3.18 11.58
C MET A 230 -17.61 3.27 11.71
N LYS A 231 -18.12 3.76 12.85
CA LYS A 231 -19.55 3.96 13.07
C LYS A 231 -20.14 4.85 11.97
N GLY A 232 -21.26 4.39 11.39
CA GLY A 232 -21.96 5.10 10.32
C GLY A 232 -21.39 4.88 8.92
N SER A 233 -20.20 4.28 8.78
CA SER A 233 -19.69 3.86 7.47
C SER A 233 -20.37 2.58 6.99
N THR A 234 -20.66 2.50 5.69
CA THR A 234 -21.11 1.26 5.04
C THR A 234 -19.95 0.38 4.59
N LEU A 235 -18.70 0.83 4.75
CA LEU A 235 -17.51 0.03 4.45
C LEU A 235 -17.47 -1.18 5.40
N LYS A 236 -17.36 -2.38 4.83
CA LYS A 236 -17.21 -3.64 5.57
C LYS A 236 -15.92 -4.31 5.13
N LEU A 237 -15.08 -4.65 6.10
CA LEU A 237 -13.81 -5.32 5.90
C LEU A 237 -13.88 -6.72 6.48
N ARG A 238 -13.14 -7.63 5.86
CA ARG A 238 -12.92 -8.98 6.37
C ARG A 238 -11.54 -9.03 7.00
N THR A 239 -11.42 -9.64 8.16
CA THR A 239 -10.13 -9.83 8.85
C THR A 239 -9.58 -11.24 8.65
N GLU A 240 -10.33 -12.09 7.93
CA GLU A 240 -10.03 -13.46 7.54
C GLU A 240 -10.75 -13.83 6.24
N ILE A 241 -10.24 -14.85 5.55
CA ILE A 241 -10.79 -15.45 4.32
C ILE A 241 -10.81 -16.97 4.48
#